data_AF-A0A6G8ANW6-F1
#
_entry.id   AF-A0A6G8ANW6-F1
#
_cell.length_a   1.000
_cell.length_b   1.000
_cell.length_c   1.000
_cell.angle_alpha   90.00
_cell.angle_beta   90.00
_cell.angle_gamma   90.00
#
_symmetry.space_group_name_H-M   'P 1'
#
loop_
_entity.id
_entity.type
_entity.pdbx_description
1 polymer ?
#
loop_
_entity_poly.entity_id
_entity_poly.type
_entity_poly.pdbx_seq_one_letter_code
_entity_poly.pdbx_strand_id
1 'polypeptide(L)'
;MEENEMEYEGGKNIGGWIIPDEEVAEYTANRQALSDFLTEKLSEIYPEVIHGGEGSQDGDYVTVDSTNLDYGVFIHLDPAEVDKFMGFENKNDYLTEILFFSEQERLYYKIPGMLDLEGQEGSDSWHDFISKAYEERFNKKYPYERFVY
;
A
#
# COMPACT_ATOMS: atom_id res chain seq x y z
N MET A 1 0.33 17.63 -29.09
CA MET A 1 -0.58 17.32 -27.99
C MET A 1 -0.03 18.09 -26.82
N GLU A 2 -0.67 19.20 -26.50
CA GLU A 2 -0.37 19.95 -25.27
C GLU A 2 -1.06 19.17 -24.14
N GLU A 3 -0.28 18.68 -23.20
CA GLU A 3 -0.79 18.11 -21.96
C GLU A 3 -1.49 19.24 -21.22
N ASN A 4 -2.81 19.13 -21.06
CA ASN A 4 -3.58 20.00 -20.18
C ASN A 4 -3.10 19.73 -18.76
N GLU A 5 -2.11 20.51 -18.30
CA GLU A 5 -1.87 20.76 -16.89
C GLU A 5 -3.17 21.36 -16.33
N MET A 6 -4.05 20.51 -15.79
CA MET A 6 -5.14 20.99 -14.93
C MET A 6 -4.45 21.55 -13.68
N GLU A 7 -4.15 22.85 -13.70
CA GLU A 7 -3.74 23.61 -12.52
C GLU A 7 -4.87 23.50 -11.49
N TYR A 8 -4.68 22.67 -10.47
CA TYR A 8 -5.50 22.72 -9.27
C TYR A 8 -5.03 23.93 -8.47
N GLU A 9 -5.88 24.96 -8.32
CA GLU A 9 -5.57 26.09 -7.43
C GLU A 9 -5.26 25.56 -6.02
N GLY A 10 -3.99 25.68 -5.61
CA GLY A 10 -3.51 25.29 -4.27
C GLY A 10 -2.94 23.89 -4.13
N GLY A 11 -2.68 23.15 -5.22
CA GLY A 11 -2.03 21.85 -5.12
C GLY A 11 -1.32 21.37 -6.39
N LYS A 12 -0.37 20.45 -6.23
CA LYS A 12 0.43 19.85 -7.31
C LYS A 12 0.14 18.37 -7.45
N ASN A 13 0.04 17.90 -8.69
CA ASN A 13 -0.02 16.47 -8.97
C ASN A 13 1.39 15.87 -8.79
N ILE A 14 1.55 14.98 -7.82
CA ILE A 14 2.78 14.24 -7.57
C ILE A 14 2.42 12.75 -7.54
N GLY A 15 2.81 12.04 -8.59
CA GLY A 15 2.61 10.60 -8.67
C GLY A 15 1.16 10.16 -8.70
N GLY A 16 0.29 10.93 -9.36
CA GLY A 16 -1.15 10.66 -9.46
C GLY A 16 -2.02 11.30 -8.38
N TRP A 17 -1.42 11.95 -7.38
CA TRP A 17 -2.13 12.52 -6.22
C TRP A 17 -2.04 14.04 -6.19
N ILE A 18 -3.14 14.73 -5.87
CA ILE A 18 -3.14 16.19 -5.68
C ILE A 18 -2.69 16.52 -4.27
N ILE A 19 -1.51 17.13 -4.14
CA ILE A 19 -0.86 17.47 -2.87
C ILE A 19 -0.96 18.98 -2.64
N PRO A 20 -1.42 19.45 -1.46
CA PRO A 20 -1.44 20.88 -1.14
C PRO A 20 -0.06 21.52 -1.25
N ASP A 21 0.03 22.74 -1.78
CA ASP A 21 1.31 23.44 -2.02
C ASP A 21 2.19 23.53 -0.76
N GLU A 22 1.59 23.76 0.41
CA GLU A 22 2.28 23.79 1.70
C GLU A 22 2.91 22.45 2.13
N GLU A 23 2.38 21.33 1.63
CA GLU A 23 2.78 19.97 2.00
C GLU A 23 3.71 19.33 0.96
N VAL A 24 3.79 19.88 -0.26
CA VAL A 24 4.57 19.33 -1.39
C VAL A 24 5.99 18.94 -0.99
N ALA A 25 6.70 19.81 -0.27
CA ALA A 25 8.10 19.59 0.08
C ALA A 25 8.26 18.42 1.06
N GLU A 26 7.40 18.35 2.07
CA GLU A 26 7.39 17.28 3.07
C GLU A 26 6.96 15.95 2.45
N TYR A 27 5.84 15.95 1.72
CA TYR A 27 5.34 14.76 1.03
C TYR A 27 6.38 14.20 0.07
N THR A 28 7.02 15.03 -0.75
CA THR A 28 8.05 14.55 -1.70
C THR A 28 9.21 13.87 -0.98
N ALA A 29 9.70 14.46 0.12
CA ALA A 29 10.79 13.88 0.90
C ALA A 29 10.39 12.57 1.58
N ASN A 30 9.20 12.53 2.20
CA ASN A 30 8.69 11.35 2.90
C ASN A 30 8.35 10.21 1.91
N ARG A 31 7.77 10.55 0.77
CA ARG A 31 7.50 9.64 -0.35
C ARG A 31 8.79 9.00 -0.86
N GLN A 32 9.84 9.81 -1.07
CA GLN A 32 11.14 9.28 -1.50
C GLN A 32 11.72 8.34 -0.43
N ALA A 33 11.65 8.72 0.85
CA ALA A 33 12.13 7.88 1.94
C ALA A 33 11.39 6.53 2.03
N LEU A 34 10.07 6.53 1.82
CA LEU A 34 9.28 5.30 1.72
C LEU A 34 9.70 4.45 0.53
N SER A 35 9.81 5.06 -0.66
CA SER A 35 10.24 4.38 -1.88
C SER A 35 11.60 3.71 -1.70
N ASP A 36 12.61 4.45 -1.23
CA ASP A 36 13.97 3.95 -1.02
C ASP A 36 14.00 2.81 0.01
N PHE A 37 13.23 2.95 1.10
CA PHE A 37 13.11 1.91 2.13
C PHE A 37 12.51 0.62 1.56
N LEU A 38 11.42 0.72 0.79
CA LEU A 38 10.78 -0.44 0.16
C LEU A 38 11.71 -1.09 -0.86
N THR A 39 12.39 -0.31 -1.70
CA THR A 39 13.36 -0.85 -2.67
C THR A 39 14.47 -1.62 -1.97
N GLU A 40 15.07 -1.04 -0.92
CA GLU A 40 16.11 -1.71 -0.15
C GLU A 40 15.58 -3.01 0.45
N LYS A 41 14.51 -2.94 1.25
CA LYS A 41 14.05 -4.08 2.06
C LYS A 41 13.37 -5.18 1.26
N LEU A 42 12.60 -4.84 0.24
CA LEU A 42 11.97 -5.86 -0.60
C LEU A 42 13.02 -6.54 -1.49
N SER A 43 14.08 -5.86 -1.92
CA SER A 43 15.17 -6.49 -2.69
C SER A 43 15.96 -7.55 -1.90
N GLU A 44 15.91 -7.52 -0.56
CA GLU A 44 16.50 -8.57 0.28
C GLU A 44 15.68 -9.88 0.24
N ILE A 45 14.39 -9.80 -0.13
CA ILE A 45 13.42 -10.90 -0.04
C ILE A 45 12.98 -11.37 -1.44
N TYR A 46 12.84 -10.42 -2.37
CA TYR A 46 12.31 -10.61 -3.72
C TYR A 46 13.41 -10.36 -4.76
N PRO A 47 13.41 -11.13 -5.87
CA PRO A 47 14.47 -11.03 -6.88
C PRO A 47 14.43 -9.72 -7.67
N GLU A 48 13.26 -9.08 -7.76
CA GLU A 48 13.05 -7.87 -8.55
C GLU A 48 12.01 -6.98 -7.86
N VAL A 49 12.33 -5.69 -7.74
CA VAL A 49 11.43 -4.63 -7.26
C VAL A 49 11.09 -3.74 -8.44
N ILE A 50 9.79 -3.53 -8.67
CA ILE A 50 9.26 -2.74 -9.78
C ILE A 50 8.64 -1.46 -9.22
N HIS A 51 9.00 -0.34 -9.85
CA HIS A 51 8.35 0.94 -9.65
C HIS A 51 7.45 1.21 -10.86
N GLY A 52 6.25 1.72 -10.62
CA GLY A 52 5.33 2.07 -11.69
C GLY A 52 4.36 3.16 -11.28
N GLY A 53 3.46 3.51 -12.18
CA GLY A 53 2.38 4.45 -11.89
C GLY A 53 2.70 5.93 -12.11
N GLU A 54 3.93 6.28 -12.49
CA GLU A 54 4.29 7.68 -12.77
C GLU A 54 3.43 8.27 -13.88
N GLY A 55 2.58 9.23 -13.50
CA GLY A 55 1.61 9.88 -14.40
C GLY A 55 0.39 9.03 -14.77
N SER A 56 0.16 7.88 -14.12
CA SER A 56 -1.03 7.05 -14.32
C SER A 56 -2.20 7.52 -13.44
N GLN A 57 -3.43 7.07 -13.76
CA GLN A 57 -4.59 7.29 -12.90
C GLN A 57 -4.55 6.46 -11.61
N ASP A 58 -3.76 5.39 -11.60
CA ASP A 58 -3.62 4.48 -10.47
C ASP A 58 -2.58 5.00 -9.45
N GLY A 59 -1.81 6.04 -9.82
CA GLY A 59 -0.79 6.67 -8.99
C GLY A 59 0.47 5.83 -8.82
N ASP A 60 1.50 6.45 -8.27
CA ASP A 60 2.83 5.84 -8.09
C ASP A 60 2.77 4.68 -7.11
N TYR A 61 3.50 3.61 -7.40
CA TYR A 61 3.57 2.43 -6.54
C TYR A 61 4.92 1.74 -6.58
N VAL A 62 5.17 0.93 -5.56
CA VAL A 62 6.23 -0.07 -5.50
C VAL A 62 5.57 -1.44 -5.42
N THR A 63 6.00 -2.36 -6.28
CA THR A 63 5.49 -3.73 -6.30
C THR A 63 6.61 -4.76 -6.42
N VAL A 64 6.37 -5.92 -5.84
CA VAL A 64 7.17 -7.13 -6.03
C VAL A 64 6.23 -8.29 -6.25
N ASP A 65 6.61 -9.19 -7.15
CA ASP A 65 5.97 -10.49 -7.30
C ASP A 65 7.05 -11.56 -7.17
N SER A 66 6.70 -12.69 -6.55
CA SER A 66 7.60 -13.83 -6.44
C SER A 66 6.84 -15.10 -6.72
N THR A 67 7.21 -15.71 -7.84
CA THR A 67 6.83 -17.08 -8.18
C THR A 67 7.27 -18.11 -7.14
N ASN A 68 8.22 -17.77 -6.25
CA ASN A 68 8.72 -18.65 -5.19
C ASN A 68 7.99 -18.47 -3.86
N LEU A 69 7.54 -17.25 -3.53
CA LEU A 69 6.86 -16.94 -2.26
C LEU A 69 5.35 -17.06 -2.36
N ASP A 70 4.81 -17.25 -3.57
CA ASP A 70 3.39 -17.51 -3.83
C ASP A 70 2.49 -16.28 -3.53
N TYR A 71 3.08 -15.16 -3.08
CA TYR A 71 2.47 -13.82 -2.94
C TYR A 71 3.47 -12.72 -3.32
N GLY A 72 2.91 -11.59 -3.78
CA GLY A 72 3.60 -10.33 -4.01
C GLY A 72 3.17 -9.25 -3.01
N VAL A 73 3.85 -8.12 -3.04
CA VAL A 73 3.50 -6.92 -2.28
C VAL A 73 3.23 -5.82 -3.29
N PHE A 74 2.13 -5.08 -3.14
CA PHE A 74 1.80 -3.92 -3.96
C PHE A 74 1.45 -2.75 -3.04
N ILE A 75 2.19 -1.65 -3.12
CA ILE A 75 2.06 -0.50 -2.21
C ILE A 75 2.01 0.79 -3.03
N HIS A 76 0.90 1.51 -2.94
CA HIS A 76 0.81 2.87 -3.47
C HIS A 76 1.67 3.81 -2.61
N LEU A 77 2.32 4.75 -3.28
CA LEU A 77 3.04 5.85 -2.65
C LEU A 77 2.13 7.07 -2.48
N ASP A 78 0.89 6.83 -2.05
CA ASP A 78 -0.12 7.85 -1.80
C ASP A 78 0.08 8.52 -0.41
N PRO A 79 -0.53 9.69 -0.16
CA PRO A 79 -0.37 10.42 1.10
C PRO A 79 -0.67 9.59 2.35
N ALA A 80 -1.71 8.74 2.34
CA ALA A 80 -2.10 7.98 3.52
C ALA A 80 -1.07 6.88 3.86
N GLU A 81 -0.53 6.20 2.85
CA GLU A 81 0.51 5.20 3.08
C GLU A 81 1.86 5.86 3.45
N VAL A 82 2.19 7.01 2.86
CA VAL A 82 3.36 7.81 3.25
C VAL A 82 3.26 8.25 4.71
N ASP A 83 2.11 8.79 5.13
CA ASP A 83 1.87 9.22 6.51
C ASP A 83 1.93 8.04 7.48
N LYS A 84 1.33 6.90 7.09
CA LYS A 84 1.42 5.66 7.86
C LYS A 84 2.87 5.24 8.05
N PHE A 85 3.66 5.15 6.98
CA PHE A 85 5.08 4.82 7.06
C PHE A 85 5.82 5.77 8.00
N MET A 86 5.56 7.08 7.90
CA MET A 86 6.19 8.09 8.75
C MET A 86 5.78 7.94 10.22
N GLY A 87 4.56 7.50 10.51
CA GLY A 87 4.06 7.24 11.86
C GLY A 87 4.72 6.07 12.61
N PHE A 88 5.40 5.14 11.91
CA PHE A 88 6.15 4.08 12.59
C PHE A 88 7.45 4.61 13.22
N GLU A 89 7.62 4.39 14.53
CA GLU A 89 8.88 4.67 15.23
C GLU A 89 10.04 3.81 14.68
N ASN A 90 9.77 2.54 14.40
CA ASN A 90 10.70 1.61 13.78
C ASN A 90 10.20 1.23 12.38
N LYS A 91 10.94 1.61 11.34
CA LYS A 91 10.54 1.35 9.94
C LYS A 91 10.48 -0.13 9.58
N ASN A 92 11.18 -1.01 10.30
CA ASN A 92 11.05 -2.45 10.08
C ASN A 92 9.70 -3.02 10.56
N ASP A 93 9.02 -2.33 11.48
CA ASP A 93 7.68 -2.75 11.91
C ASP A 93 6.67 -2.49 10.78
N TYR A 94 6.85 -1.41 10.02
CA TYR A 94 6.08 -1.13 8.80
C TYR A 94 6.27 -2.23 7.74
N LEU A 95 7.53 -2.63 7.46
CA LEU A 95 7.81 -3.75 6.55
C LEU A 95 7.14 -5.05 7.03
N THR A 96 7.21 -5.33 8.34
CA THR A 96 6.58 -6.51 8.94
C THR A 96 5.08 -6.50 8.73
N GLU A 97 4.44 -5.33 8.86
CA GLU A 97 3.00 -5.17 8.67
C GLU A 97 2.58 -5.32 7.21
N ILE A 98 3.35 -4.76 6.25
CA ILE A 98 3.09 -4.97 4.82
C ILE A 98 3.17 -6.45 4.44
N LEU A 99 4.27 -7.11 4.80
CA LEU A 99 4.47 -8.53 4.46
C LEU A 99 3.39 -9.40 5.09
N PHE A 100 2.95 -9.05 6.31
CA PHE A 100 1.82 -9.70 6.95
C PHE A 100 0.55 -9.57 6.10
N PHE A 101 0.18 -8.36 5.66
CA PHE A 101 -1.05 -8.19 4.87
C PHE A 101 -1.00 -8.97 3.56
N SER A 102 0.09 -8.87 2.81
CA SER A 102 0.23 -9.61 1.55
C SER A 102 0.20 -11.13 1.74
N GLU A 103 0.80 -11.66 2.80
CA GLU A 103 0.71 -13.08 3.13
C GLU A 103 -0.73 -13.49 3.49
N GLN A 104 -1.41 -12.69 4.32
CA GLN A 104 -2.76 -13.00 4.78
C GLN A 104 -3.80 -12.88 3.66
N GLU A 105 -3.70 -11.89 2.77
CA GLU A 105 -4.55 -11.77 1.58
C GLU A 105 -4.43 -13.03 0.72
N ARG A 106 -3.20 -13.48 0.45
CA ARG A 106 -2.97 -14.73 -0.28
C ARG A 106 -3.62 -15.93 0.43
N LEU A 107 -3.49 -16.03 1.76
CA LEU A 107 -4.11 -17.11 2.53
C LEU A 107 -5.64 -17.07 2.45
N TYR A 108 -6.23 -15.88 2.52
CA TYR A 108 -7.66 -15.67 2.41
C TYR A 108 -8.22 -16.17 1.07
N TYR A 109 -7.61 -15.76 -0.05
CA TYR A 109 -8.06 -16.17 -1.39
C TYR A 109 -7.81 -17.65 -1.71
N LYS A 110 -7.04 -18.37 -0.88
CA LYS A 110 -6.91 -19.84 -0.97
C LYS A 110 -8.03 -20.59 -0.25
N ILE A 111 -8.88 -19.92 0.54
CA ILE A 111 -10.01 -20.54 1.22
C ILE A 111 -11.11 -20.85 0.19
N PRO A 112 -11.56 -22.11 0.05
CA PRO A 112 -12.63 -22.45 -0.88
C PRO A 112 -13.90 -21.62 -0.64
N GLY A 113 -14.39 -20.98 -1.70
CA GLY A 113 -15.59 -20.12 -1.64
C GLY A 113 -15.31 -18.63 -1.38
N MET A 114 -14.06 -18.26 -1.09
CA MET A 114 -13.62 -16.86 -1.05
C MET A 114 -13.06 -16.47 -2.42
N LEU A 115 -13.96 -16.18 -3.37
CA LEU A 115 -13.59 -15.53 -4.63
C LEU A 115 -13.87 -14.04 -4.48
N ASP A 116 -12.87 -13.22 -4.78
CA ASP A 116 -13.12 -11.82 -5.12
C ASP A 116 -13.91 -11.77 -6.42
N LEU A 117 -14.92 -10.89 -6.49
CA LEU A 117 -15.22 -10.05 -7.65
C LEU A 117 -16.40 -9.14 -7.32
N GLU A 118 -16.11 -7.84 -7.31
CA GLU A 118 -17.03 -6.74 -7.56
C GLU A 118 -18.37 -6.79 -6.81
N GLY A 119 -18.28 -6.36 -5.55
CA GLY A 119 -19.23 -5.38 -5.05
C GLY A 119 -20.56 -5.88 -4.50
N GLN A 120 -20.61 -6.92 -3.65
CA GLN A 120 -21.58 -6.91 -2.52
C GLN A 120 -21.55 -8.02 -1.44
N GLU A 121 -20.75 -9.09 -1.48
CA GLU A 121 -20.66 -10.02 -0.33
C GLU A 121 -19.24 -10.62 -0.22
N GLY A 122 -18.43 -10.14 0.74
CA GLY A 122 -17.06 -10.63 0.98
C GLY A 122 -16.17 -9.72 1.82
N SER A 123 -16.50 -8.42 1.94
CA SER A 123 -15.70 -7.47 2.72
C SER A 123 -15.72 -7.75 4.23
N ASP A 124 -16.85 -8.20 4.76
CA ASP A 124 -16.98 -8.55 6.18
C ASP A 124 -16.15 -9.78 6.56
N SER A 125 -16.16 -10.83 5.73
CA SER A 125 -15.40 -12.06 6.00
C SER A 125 -13.89 -11.85 5.84
N TRP A 126 -13.47 -11.00 4.90
CA TRP A 126 -12.07 -10.59 4.77
C TRP A 126 -11.64 -9.76 5.98
N HIS A 127 -12.45 -8.74 6.36
CA HIS A 127 -12.16 -7.87 7.49
C HIS A 127 -12.06 -8.67 8.81
N ASP A 128 -12.99 -9.60 9.05
CA ASP A 128 -12.96 -10.48 10.21
C ASP A 128 -11.73 -11.40 10.20
N PHE A 129 -11.38 -11.96 9.04
CA PHE A 129 -10.21 -12.82 8.87
C PHE A 129 -8.91 -12.06 9.18
N ILE A 130 -8.70 -10.91 8.53
CA ILE A 130 -7.52 -10.08 8.73
C ILE A 130 -7.47 -9.53 10.16
N SER A 131 -8.61 -9.09 10.72
CA SER A 131 -8.66 -8.55 12.07
C SER A 131 -8.19 -9.57 13.11
N LYS A 132 -8.66 -10.82 12.98
CA LYS A 132 -8.25 -11.91 13.85
C LYS A 132 -6.77 -12.24 13.67
N ALA A 133 -6.30 -12.38 12.43
CA ALA A 133 -4.90 -12.67 12.16
C ALA A 133 -3.96 -11.56 12.70
N TYR A 134 -4.39 -10.29 12.60
CA TYR A 134 -3.63 -9.14 13.10
C TYR A 134 -3.55 -9.14 14.62
N GLU A 135 -4.67 -9.42 15.31
CA GLU A 135 -4.69 -9.55 16.77
C GLU A 135 -3.80 -10.71 17.24
N GLU A 136 -3.83 -11.85 16.56
CA GLU A 136 -2.97 -13.00 16.87
C GLU A 136 -1.49 -12.68 16.63
N ARG A 137 -1.15 -11.95 15.55
CA ARG A 137 0.24 -11.65 15.16
C ARG A 137 0.87 -10.55 16.00
N PHE A 138 0.14 -9.45 16.21
CA PHE A 138 0.68 -8.23 16.81
C PHE A 138 0.20 -8.00 18.24
N ASN A 139 -0.73 -8.82 18.75
CA ASN A 139 -1.35 -8.66 20.06
C ASN A 139 -1.94 -7.24 20.25
N LYS A 140 -2.55 -6.73 19.17
CA LYS A 140 -3.15 -5.40 19.06
C LYS A 140 -4.41 -5.50 18.21
N LYS A 141 -5.37 -4.60 18.44
CA LYS A 141 -6.55 -4.52 17.58
C LYS A 141 -6.15 -4.06 16.18
N TYR A 142 -6.81 -4.63 15.18
CA TYR A 142 -6.71 -4.18 13.79
C TYR A 142 -7.09 -2.70 13.69
N PRO A 143 -6.21 -1.85 13.12
CA PRO A 143 -6.38 -0.40 13.20
C PRO A 143 -7.27 0.18 12.10
N TYR A 144 -7.66 -0.62 11.11
CA TYR A 144 -8.42 -0.13 9.95
C TYR A 144 -9.93 -0.36 10.12
N GLU A 145 -10.67 0.68 9.72
CA GLU A 145 -12.12 0.63 9.71
C GLU A 145 -12.61 -0.43 8.72
N ARG A 146 -13.79 -0.96 9.01
CA ARG A 146 -14.48 -1.85 8.10
C ARG A 146 -15.03 -1.03 6.95
N PHE A 147 -14.58 -1.33 5.73
CA PHE A 147 -15.18 -0.76 4.53
C PHE A 147 -16.56 -1.37 4.31
N VAL A 148 -17.61 -0.59 4.57
CA VAL A 148 -18.99 -0.89 4.21
C VAL A 148 -19.22 -0.26 2.83
N TYR A 149 -19.25 -1.07 1.78
CA TYR A 149 -19.55 -0.65 0.41
C TYR A 149 -21.06 -0.58 0.16
#